data_AF-A0A5F1Z150-F1
#
_entry.id   AF-A0A5F1Z150-F1
#
_cell.length_a   1.000
_cell.length_b   1.000
_cell.length_c   1.000
_cell.angle_alpha   90.00
_cell.angle_beta   90.00
_cell.angle_gamma   90.00
#
_symmetry.space_group_name_H-M   'P 1'
#
loop_
_entity.id
_entity.type
_entity.pdbx_description
1 polymer ?
#
loop_
_entity_poly.entity_id
_entity_poly.type
_entity_poly.pdbx_seq_one_letter_code
_entity_poly.pdbx_strand_id
1 'polypeptide(L)'
;MPNKILRYTIYLIVFFFLAFNRWQLDRFVPFVSSDSEIKYYQTMDFAEKGFSAISSSECFYPGKRYDPDFRNFPFDYPWAFLKKNGDKACSFQYPPVFALLFGIPGYVFGKAIVTFLPLFCMLGCMFLFDSLLSKFVLKPWTILAGTIVPFCLSFPVLSAEEFSEVPLNNLLLFGFAYSVTLTLFRNIVTVKTQDPEKHSYFRILSFASGVFAVTAFFLRTESAFPVFLFGFISFFNADSRRNLPGYLLFSGSGAAAAFCVIGTLNFFHSGHPMGIRFLISSGDAVSQFSLAKQIGIFSGYFLGDATKTGFLKAAPYSVLILGIFYQLFRKRSLTAASLFGFVGFGTLCAISFLSPYTAGVHHFGLRYLESGFLFLSIGIFILMSELARNSRKPGATALFLLVVLSLYFNYKFVREGFKILFASVDAYREIQNEFQKRKIVVHKGQFTNYLIGYSYLNSVHLSVISDKEMEDLERRFVENGVTSYSTLEYDLEPARDPNLPEKQYKEKIAIRISDPKRFSEKTEERKILAFTLKSFRLLSR
;
A
#
# COMPACT_ATOMS: atom_id res chain seq x y z
N MET A 1 24.30 -17.59 19.32
CA MET A 1 24.20 -17.75 17.85
C MET A 1 23.14 -18.76 17.38
N PRO A 2 22.94 -19.98 17.93
CA PRO A 2 22.00 -20.97 17.36
C PRO A 2 20.54 -20.49 17.30
N ASN A 3 20.12 -19.67 18.28
CA ASN A 3 18.75 -19.15 18.34
C ASN A 3 18.42 -18.09 17.28
N LYS A 4 19.39 -17.48 16.59
CA LYS A 4 19.11 -16.50 15.53
C LYS A 4 18.84 -17.20 14.21
N ILE A 5 19.65 -18.21 13.89
CA ILE A 5 19.50 -19.05 12.70
C ILE A 5 18.12 -19.72 12.72
N LEU A 6 17.74 -20.35 13.84
CA LEU A 6 16.43 -20.99 13.98
C LEU A 6 15.27 -20.03 13.69
N ARG A 7 15.28 -18.81 14.24
CA ARG A 7 14.21 -17.82 13.98
C ARG A 7 14.15 -17.44 12.51
N TYR A 8 15.30 -17.21 11.88
CA TYR A 8 15.36 -16.85 10.47
C TYR A 8 14.92 -17.99 9.56
N THR A 9 15.23 -19.24 9.91
CA THR A 9 14.68 -20.42 9.23
C THR A 9 13.15 -20.46 9.35
N ILE A 10 12.59 -20.16 10.51
CA ILE A 10 11.12 -20.09 10.67
C ILE A 10 10.54 -18.95 9.80
N TYR A 11 11.18 -17.79 9.72
CA TYR A 11 10.73 -16.70 8.83
C TYR A 11 10.78 -17.10 7.36
N LEU A 12 11.80 -17.87 6.95
CA LEU A 12 11.87 -18.44 5.61
C LEU A 12 10.74 -19.45 5.36
N ILE A 13 10.40 -20.31 6.33
CA ILE A 13 9.27 -21.23 6.21
C ILE A 13 7.96 -20.46 6.01
N VAL A 14 7.73 -19.41 6.80
CA VAL A 14 6.57 -18.52 6.63
C VAL A 14 6.57 -17.90 5.23
N PHE A 15 7.71 -17.37 4.79
CA PHE A 15 7.84 -16.80 3.45
C PHE A 15 7.50 -17.82 2.36
N PHE A 16 8.00 -19.05 2.43
CA PHE A 16 7.69 -20.09 1.43
C PHE A 16 6.21 -20.50 1.47
N PHE A 17 5.58 -20.53 2.65
CA PHE A 17 4.14 -20.76 2.76
C PHE A 17 3.33 -19.65 2.08
N LEU A 18 3.66 -18.38 2.30
CA LEU A 18 3.00 -17.26 1.65
C LEU A 18 3.32 -17.19 0.14
N ALA A 19 4.55 -17.53 -0.26
CA ALA A 19 4.91 -17.63 -1.67
C ALA A 19 4.09 -18.72 -2.38
N PHE A 20 3.81 -19.84 -1.71
CA PHE A 20 2.91 -20.86 -2.24
C PHE A 20 1.47 -20.35 -2.40
N ASN A 21 0.95 -19.61 -1.42
CA ASN A 21 -0.35 -18.95 -1.53
C ASN A 21 -0.40 -17.96 -2.70
N ARG A 22 0.61 -17.08 -2.81
CA ARG A 22 0.74 -16.14 -3.92
C ARG A 22 0.81 -16.84 -5.27
N TRP A 23 1.57 -17.93 -5.36
CA TRP A 23 1.63 -18.75 -6.57
C TRP A 23 0.25 -19.35 -6.92
N GLN A 24 -0.52 -19.79 -5.92
CA GLN A 24 -1.89 -20.25 -6.16
C GLN A 24 -2.80 -19.13 -6.67
N LEU A 25 -2.65 -17.89 -6.19
CA LEU A 25 -3.39 -16.73 -6.69
C LEU A 25 -3.05 -16.48 -8.17
N ASP A 26 -1.76 -16.50 -8.51
CA ASP A 26 -1.24 -16.16 -9.83
C ASP A 26 -1.28 -17.29 -10.87
N ARG A 27 -1.72 -18.51 -10.51
CA ARG A 27 -1.57 -19.75 -11.29
C ARG A 27 -1.93 -19.66 -12.78
N PHE A 28 -2.99 -18.93 -13.13
CA PHE A 28 -3.45 -18.78 -14.51
C PHE A 28 -3.32 -17.35 -15.02
N VAL A 29 -3.76 -16.40 -14.18
CA VAL A 29 -3.73 -14.97 -14.44
C VAL A 29 -3.24 -14.32 -13.15
N PRO A 30 -2.24 -13.41 -13.21
CA PRO A 30 -1.80 -12.66 -12.04
C PRO A 30 -2.98 -11.96 -11.35
N PHE A 31 -3.12 -12.21 -10.06
CA PHE A 31 -4.15 -11.56 -9.26
C PHE A 31 -3.67 -10.16 -8.86
N VAL A 32 -4.36 -9.14 -9.38
CA VAL A 32 -4.09 -7.74 -9.09
C VAL A 32 -5.39 -7.10 -8.64
N SER A 33 -5.39 -6.58 -7.40
CA SER A 33 -6.55 -5.89 -6.85
C SER A 33 -6.70 -4.49 -7.47
N SER A 34 -7.90 -3.92 -7.46
CA SER A 34 -8.23 -2.73 -8.25
C SER A 34 -7.37 -1.48 -7.95
N ASP A 35 -7.07 -1.17 -6.68
CA ASP A 35 -6.13 -0.08 -6.32
C ASP A 35 -4.69 -0.34 -6.79
N SER A 36 -4.35 -1.62 -6.98
CA SER A 36 -3.02 -2.09 -7.34
C SER A 36 -2.80 -2.14 -8.86
N GLU A 37 -3.86 -2.04 -9.66
CA GLU A 37 -3.83 -2.17 -11.12
C GLU A 37 -2.86 -1.19 -11.78
N ILE A 38 -2.98 0.09 -11.48
CA ILE A 38 -2.17 1.12 -12.14
C ILE A 38 -0.72 1.04 -11.71
N LYS A 39 -0.49 0.75 -10.42
CA LYS A 39 0.84 0.45 -9.89
C LYS A 39 1.45 -0.71 -10.66
N TYR A 40 0.65 -1.75 -10.94
CA TYR A 40 1.09 -2.93 -11.67
C TYR A 40 1.40 -2.60 -13.13
N TYR A 41 0.53 -1.90 -13.86
CA TYR A 41 0.78 -1.52 -15.25
C TYR A 41 2.02 -0.63 -15.40
N GLN A 42 2.19 0.37 -14.53
CA GLN A 42 3.39 1.20 -14.51
C GLN A 42 4.64 0.36 -14.22
N THR A 43 4.55 -0.61 -13.29
CA THR A 43 5.67 -1.51 -12.99
C THR A 43 6.00 -2.44 -14.17
N MET A 44 4.99 -2.91 -14.91
CA MET A 44 5.18 -3.75 -16.09
C MET A 44 5.86 -3.00 -17.23
N ASP A 45 5.54 -1.72 -17.44
CA ASP A 45 6.23 -0.87 -18.41
C ASP A 45 7.73 -0.76 -18.09
N PHE A 46 8.09 -0.57 -16.80
CA PHE A 46 9.48 -0.60 -16.35
C PHE A 46 10.12 -1.99 -16.44
N ALA A 47 9.36 -3.07 -16.22
CA ALA A 47 9.85 -4.43 -16.37
C ALA A 47 10.12 -4.81 -17.84
N GLU A 48 9.46 -4.16 -18.80
CA GLU A 48 9.71 -4.35 -20.24
C GLU A 48 10.84 -3.47 -20.77
N LYS A 49 10.84 -2.19 -20.40
CA LYS A 49 11.69 -1.15 -21.01
C LYS A 49 12.89 -0.76 -20.15
N GLY A 50 12.98 -1.25 -18.91
CA GLY A 50 14.01 -0.85 -17.96
C GLY A 50 14.00 0.66 -17.71
N PHE A 51 15.19 1.27 -17.63
CA PHE A 51 15.31 2.73 -17.41
C PHE A 51 14.76 3.59 -18.56
N SER A 52 14.59 3.04 -19.76
CA SER A 52 14.03 3.80 -20.89
C SER A 52 12.55 4.17 -20.68
N ALA A 53 11.83 3.43 -19.80
CA ALA A 53 10.47 3.75 -19.37
C ALA A 53 10.32 5.16 -18.77
N ILE A 54 11.38 5.68 -18.13
CA ILE A 54 11.40 7.02 -17.55
C ILE A 54 11.22 8.10 -18.63
N SER A 55 11.79 7.87 -19.82
CA SER A 55 11.74 8.79 -20.95
C SER A 55 10.45 8.66 -21.76
N SER A 56 9.85 7.46 -21.82
CA SER A 56 8.60 7.19 -22.57
C SER A 56 7.31 7.57 -21.82
N SER A 57 7.43 8.46 -20.82
CA SER A 57 6.51 8.91 -19.74
C SER A 57 5.00 9.17 -20.01
N GLU A 58 4.46 8.72 -21.13
CA GLU A 58 3.03 8.61 -21.36
C GLU A 58 2.47 7.35 -20.69
N CYS A 59 1.22 7.40 -20.21
CA CYS A 59 0.54 6.21 -19.69
C CYS A 59 0.61 5.06 -20.71
N PHE A 60 1.05 3.89 -20.25
CA PHE A 60 0.98 2.68 -21.05
C PHE A 60 -0.50 2.42 -21.41
N TYR A 61 -0.84 2.53 -22.70
CA TYR A 61 -2.21 2.41 -23.18
C TYR A 61 -2.31 1.59 -24.48
N PRO A 62 -2.67 0.30 -24.41
CA PRO A 62 -2.83 -0.54 -25.59
C PRO A 62 -3.91 -0.05 -26.56
N GLY A 63 -4.91 0.69 -26.06
CA GLY A 63 -5.97 1.28 -26.87
C GLY A 63 -5.57 2.52 -27.66
N LYS A 64 -4.34 3.03 -27.51
CA LYS A 64 -3.90 4.30 -28.13
C LYS A 64 -4.08 4.33 -29.65
N ARG A 65 -4.02 3.17 -30.33
CA ARG A 65 -4.28 3.07 -31.76
C ARG A 65 -5.71 3.51 -32.15
N TYR A 66 -6.69 3.26 -31.29
CA TYR A 66 -8.11 3.56 -31.54
C TYR A 66 -8.57 4.84 -30.83
N ASP A 67 -7.80 5.29 -29.84
CA ASP A 67 -8.05 6.50 -29.05
C ASP A 67 -6.73 7.25 -28.79
N PRO A 68 -6.18 7.95 -29.82
CA PRO A 68 -4.89 8.63 -29.69
C PRO A 68 -4.93 9.83 -28.73
N ASP A 69 -6.12 10.42 -28.54
CA ASP A 69 -6.37 11.59 -27.70
C ASP A 69 -6.74 11.22 -26.24
N PHE A 70 -6.75 9.93 -25.88
CA PHE A 70 -7.16 9.43 -24.55
C PHE A 70 -8.60 9.84 -24.15
N ARG A 71 -9.50 10.04 -25.11
CA ARG A 71 -10.90 10.45 -24.84
C ARG A 71 -11.72 9.34 -24.18
N ASN A 72 -11.43 8.09 -24.53
CA ASN A 72 -12.07 6.88 -24.02
C ASN A 72 -11.12 6.08 -23.12
N PHE A 73 -10.11 6.73 -22.56
CA PHE A 73 -9.18 6.09 -21.66
C PHE A 73 -9.90 5.60 -20.38
N PRO A 74 -9.71 4.33 -19.96
CA PRO A 74 -10.50 3.75 -18.88
C PRO A 74 -10.12 4.24 -17.47
N PHE A 75 -8.96 4.86 -17.30
CA PHE A 75 -8.55 5.38 -15.99
C PHE A 75 -8.62 6.89 -15.97
N ASP A 76 -9.34 7.46 -15.02
CA ASP A 76 -9.47 8.91 -14.84
C ASP A 76 -9.05 9.30 -13.42
N TYR A 77 -9.25 10.55 -13.02
CA TYR A 77 -9.03 11.01 -11.66
C TYR A 77 -9.62 10.05 -10.61
N PRO A 78 -8.86 9.66 -9.56
CA PRO A 78 -7.55 10.20 -9.15
C PRO A 78 -6.33 9.46 -9.72
N TRP A 79 -6.54 8.50 -10.61
CA TRP A 79 -5.59 7.45 -10.96
C TRP A 79 -4.65 7.79 -12.13
N ALA A 80 -5.17 8.53 -13.10
CA ALA A 80 -4.41 9.03 -14.24
C ALA A 80 -4.82 10.47 -14.55
N PHE A 81 -3.87 11.23 -15.11
CA PHE A 81 -4.02 12.65 -15.39
C PHE A 81 -3.80 12.91 -16.86
N LEU A 82 -4.87 13.33 -17.54
CA LEU A 82 -4.83 13.75 -18.93
C LEU A 82 -4.42 15.23 -18.98
N LYS A 83 -3.21 15.53 -19.48
CA LYS A 83 -2.73 16.91 -19.63
C LYS A 83 -3.11 17.45 -21.00
N LYS A 84 -3.68 18.66 -21.04
CA LYS A 84 -3.94 19.40 -22.29
C LYS A 84 -2.79 20.30 -22.76
N ASN A 85 -1.66 20.34 -22.03
CA ASN A 85 -0.53 21.24 -22.33
C ASN A 85 0.77 20.45 -22.58
N GLY A 86 1.24 20.43 -23.84
CA GLY A 86 2.54 19.86 -24.27
C GLY A 86 2.44 18.54 -25.06
N ASP A 87 3.60 17.88 -25.30
CA ASP A 87 3.73 16.61 -26.06
C ASP A 87 3.25 15.34 -25.31
N LYS A 88 2.77 15.45 -24.06
CA LYS A 88 2.38 14.29 -23.22
C LYS A 88 0.88 14.30 -22.92
N ALA A 89 0.16 13.30 -23.42
CA ALA A 89 -1.30 13.21 -23.29
C ALA A 89 -1.77 12.65 -21.94
N CYS A 90 -1.01 11.75 -21.29
CA CYS A 90 -1.42 11.10 -20.03
C CYS A 90 -0.24 10.82 -19.09
N SER A 91 -0.43 10.97 -17.77
CA SER A 91 0.51 10.50 -16.75
C SER A 91 -0.21 9.78 -15.60
N PHE A 92 0.30 8.61 -15.21
CA PHE A 92 -0.19 7.91 -14.01
C PHE A 92 0.13 8.70 -12.73
N GLN A 93 -0.74 8.58 -11.73
CA GLN A 93 -0.58 9.28 -10.45
C GLN A 93 0.67 8.81 -9.68
N TYR A 94 1.01 7.52 -9.78
CA TYR A 94 1.96 6.89 -8.86
C TYR A 94 3.42 7.34 -9.11
N PRO A 95 4.20 7.54 -8.01
CA PRO A 95 5.61 7.91 -8.11
C PRO A 95 6.42 6.88 -8.90
N PRO A 96 7.23 7.29 -9.90
CA PRO A 96 8.08 6.40 -10.69
C PRO A 96 9.07 5.60 -9.83
N VAL A 97 9.44 6.08 -8.64
CA VAL A 97 10.33 5.34 -7.73
C VAL A 97 9.76 3.98 -7.33
N PHE A 98 8.43 3.85 -7.17
CA PHE A 98 7.81 2.55 -6.88
C PHE A 98 7.97 1.59 -8.07
N ALA A 99 7.56 2.05 -9.25
CA ALA A 99 7.64 1.27 -10.49
C ALA A 99 9.08 0.90 -10.85
N LEU A 100 10.05 1.75 -10.53
CA LEU A 100 11.47 1.48 -10.72
C LEU A 100 11.98 0.39 -9.77
N LEU A 101 11.68 0.51 -8.47
CA LEU A 101 12.13 -0.46 -7.46
C LEU A 101 11.53 -1.86 -7.69
N PHE A 102 10.30 -1.93 -8.21
CA PHE A 102 9.63 -3.21 -8.48
C PHE A 102 9.81 -3.69 -9.93
N GLY A 103 10.01 -2.78 -10.88
CA GLY A 103 10.14 -3.07 -12.31
C GLY A 103 11.53 -3.52 -12.72
N ILE A 104 12.60 -2.94 -12.14
CA ILE A 104 13.98 -3.36 -12.43
C ILE A 104 14.21 -4.85 -12.11
N PRO A 105 13.79 -5.38 -10.95
CA PRO A 105 13.86 -6.82 -10.71
C PRO A 105 13.08 -7.63 -11.76
N GLY A 106 11.92 -7.14 -12.21
CA GLY A 106 11.16 -7.77 -13.30
C GLY A 106 11.89 -7.75 -14.65
N TYR A 107 12.65 -6.69 -14.94
CA TYR A 107 13.49 -6.59 -16.14
C TYR A 107 14.66 -7.58 -16.11
N VAL A 108 15.28 -7.77 -14.94
CA VAL A 108 16.46 -8.64 -14.77
C VAL A 108 16.08 -10.12 -14.63
N PHE A 109 15.03 -10.43 -13.87
CA PHE A 109 14.66 -11.80 -13.49
C PHE A 109 13.36 -12.31 -14.15
N GLY A 110 12.70 -11.47 -14.94
CA GLY A 110 11.42 -11.76 -15.60
C GLY A 110 10.20 -11.23 -14.83
N LYS A 111 9.13 -10.90 -15.57
CA LYS A 111 7.92 -10.24 -15.06
C LYS A 111 7.21 -11.01 -13.93
N ALA A 112 7.33 -12.34 -13.91
CA ALA A 112 6.70 -13.19 -12.91
C ALA A 112 7.16 -12.88 -11.48
N ILE A 113 8.37 -12.33 -11.28
CA ILE A 113 8.87 -12.00 -9.94
C ILE A 113 8.12 -10.80 -9.32
N VAL A 114 7.53 -9.93 -10.14
CA VAL A 114 6.98 -8.64 -9.69
C VAL A 114 5.89 -8.81 -8.65
N THR A 115 5.04 -9.83 -8.80
CA THR A 115 3.97 -10.13 -7.85
C THR A 115 4.47 -10.73 -6.53
N PHE A 116 5.71 -11.24 -6.48
CA PHE A 116 6.34 -11.79 -5.28
C PHE A 116 7.20 -10.77 -4.51
N LEU A 117 7.55 -9.63 -5.12
CA LEU A 117 8.36 -8.60 -4.48
C LEU A 117 7.78 -8.05 -3.15
N PRO A 118 6.44 -7.89 -2.98
CA PRO A 118 5.89 -7.52 -1.67
C PRO A 118 6.22 -8.53 -0.57
N LEU A 119 6.23 -9.84 -0.88
CA LEU A 119 6.61 -10.89 0.07
C LEU A 119 8.10 -10.82 0.44
N PHE A 120 8.98 -10.52 -0.52
CA PHE A 120 10.40 -10.29 -0.22
C PHE A 120 10.60 -9.06 0.68
N CYS A 121 9.84 -7.99 0.44
CA CYS A 121 9.85 -6.81 1.31
C CYS A 121 9.35 -7.14 2.73
N MET A 122 8.30 -7.96 2.85
CA MET A 122 7.80 -8.44 4.13
C MET A 122 8.85 -9.29 4.87
N LEU A 123 9.55 -10.20 4.18
CA LEU A 123 10.64 -10.98 4.77
C LEU A 123 11.75 -10.06 5.29
N GLY A 124 12.13 -9.04 4.51
CA GLY A 124 13.04 -7.99 4.96
C GLY A 124 12.55 -7.24 6.19
N CYS A 125 11.24 -6.93 6.26
CA CYS A 125 10.61 -6.33 7.43
C CYS A 125 10.74 -7.23 8.65
N MET A 126 10.48 -8.53 8.53
CA MET A 126 10.61 -9.49 9.63
C MET A 126 12.05 -9.53 10.16
N PHE A 127 13.06 -9.53 9.27
CA PHE A 127 14.47 -9.51 9.68
C PHE A 127 14.88 -8.21 10.38
N LEU A 128 14.44 -7.05 9.88
CA LEU A 128 14.72 -5.76 10.52
C LEU A 128 13.96 -5.60 11.83
N PHE A 129 12.71 -6.06 11.90
CA PHE A 129 11.89 -6.05 13.10
C PHE A 129 12.50 -6.92 14.20
N ASP A 130 12.89 -8.17 13.90
CA ASP A 130 13.64 -9.04 14.83
C ASP A 130 14.93 -8.34 15.29
N SER A 131 15.69 -7.80 14.34
CA SER A 131 16.96 -7.13 14.62
C SER A 131 16.79 -5.91 15.53
N LEU A 132 15.69 -5.17 15.39
CA LEU A 132 15.34 -4.04 16.23
C LEU A 132 14.86 -4.51 17.61
N LEU A 133 13.93 -5.47 17.67
CA LEU A 133 13.40 -6.01 18.92
C LEU A 133 14.49 -6.68 19.78
N SER A 134 15.45 -7.35 19.14
CA SER A 134 16.60 -8.00 19.81
C SER A 134 17.55 -7.02 20.49
N LYS A 135 17.48 -5.71 20.19
CA LYS A 135 18.24 -4.67 20.91
C LYS A 135 17.70 -4.43 22.32
N PHE A 136 16.45 -4.81 22.57
CA PHE A 136 15.73 -4.52 23.82
C PHE A 136 15.34 -5.80 24.57
N VAL A 137 14.99 -6.86 23.82
CA VAL A 137 14.52 -8.15 24.35
C VAL A 137 15.63 -9.18 24.29
N LEU A 138 15.90 -9.87 25.39
CA LEU A 138 16.97 -10.88 25.50
C LEU A 138 16.49 -12.30 25.20
N LYS A 139 15.21 -12.61 25.49
CA LYS A 139 14.66 -13.97 25.35
C LYS A 139 14.34 -14.28 23.89
N PRO A 140 14.97 -15.29 23.27
CA PRO A 140 14.80 -15.58 21.83
C PRO A 140 13.36 -15.92 21.43
N TRP A 141 12.65 -16.71 22.24
CA TRP A 141 11.24 -17.05 21.98
C TRP A 141 10.32 -15.83 22.01
N THR A 142 10.61 -14.84 22.86
CA THR A 142 9.86 -13.57 22.90
C THR A 142 10.11 -12.74 21.65
N ILE A 143 11.34 -12.75 21.11
CA ILE A 143 11.66 -12.09 19.82
C ILE A 143 10.92 -12.79 18.68
N LEU A 144 10.94 -14.12 18.66
CA LEU A 144 10.24 -14.92 17.65
C LEU A 144 8.74 -14.61 17.65
N ALA A 145 8.09 -14.74 18.82
CA ALA A 145 6.67 -14.45 18.97
C ALA A 145 6.35 -12.98 18.64
N GLY A 146 7.19 -12.06 19.11
CA GLY A 146 7.04 -10.63 18.83
C GLY A 146 7.14 -10.26 17.35
N THR A 147 7.80 -11.08 16.54
CA THR A 147 7.90 -10.89 15.08
C THR A 147 6.80 -11.66 14.33
N ILE A 148 6.49 -12.90 14.71
CA ILE A 148 5.44 -13.69 14.04
C ILE A 148 4.05 -13.09 14.25
N VAL A 149 3.77 -12.55 15.44
CA VAL A 149 2.42 -12.02 15.75
C VAL A 149 2.01 -10.88 14.81
N PRO A 150 2.80 -9.79 14.63
CA PRO A 150 2.40 -8.69 13.76
C PRO A 150 2.42 -9.05 12.28
N PHE A 151 3.28 -9.99 11.86
CA PHE A 151 3.48 -10.31 10.44
C PHE A 151 2.70 -11.54 9.95
N CYS A 152 2.29 -12.47 10.83
CA CYS A 152 1.59 -13.70 10.40
C CYS A 152 0.18 -13.80 10.98
N LEU A 153 -0.06 -13.21 12.15
CA LEU A 153 -1.34 -13.32 12.85
C LEU A 153 -2.15 -12.03 12.79
N SER A 154 -1.63 -10.98 12.16
CA SER A 154 -2.28 -9.67 12.07
C SER A 154 -2.42 -9.21 10.62
N PHE A 155 -3.20 -8.16 10.38
CA PHE A 155 -3.54 -7.67 9.04
C PHE A 155 -2.38 -7.31 8.09
N PRO A 156 -1.15 -6.96 8.52
CA PRO A 156 -0.04 -6.70 7.59
C PRO A 156 0.30 -7.86 6.63
N VAL A 157 -0.02 -9.12 6.99
CA VAL A 157 0.19 -10.27 6.10
C VAL A 157 -0.63 -10.15 4.81
N LEU A 158 -1.83 -9.56 4.88
CA LEU A 158 -2.72 -9.39 3.73
C LEU A 158 -2.13 -8.42 2.70
N SER A 159 -1.45 -7.36 3.17
CA SER A 159 -0.73 -6.39 2.33
C SER A 159 0.44 -7.00 1.57
N ALA A 160 1.02 -8.09 2.08
CA ALA A 160 2.15 -8.77 1.45
C ALA A 160 1.72 -9.80 0.39
N GLU A 161 0.51 -10.32 0.51
CA GLU A 161 -0.10 -11.25 -0.47
C GLU A 161 -0.74 -10.52 -1.65
N GLU A 162 -1.07 -9.23 -1.49
CA GLU A 162 -1.48 -8.33 -2.57
C GLU A 162 -0.28 -7.58 -3.19
N PHE A 163 -0.41 -7.16 -4.46
CA PHE A 163 0.59 -6.32 -5.11
C PHE A 163 0.55 -4.88 -4.59
N SER A 164 1.28 -4.60 -3.50
CA SER A 164 1.17 -3.36 -2.74
C SER A 164 2.54 -2.73 -2.46
N GLU A 165 2.59 -1.40 -2.41
CA GLU A 165 3.76 -0.62 -1.98
C GLU A 165 3.97 -0.63 -0.46
N VAL A 166 2.98 -1.11 0.30
CA VAL A 166 2.99 -1.01 1.77
C VAL A 166 4.13 -1.81 2.41
N PRO A 167 4.41 -3.08 2.02
CA PRO A 167 5.56 -3.80 2.55
C PRO A 167 6.91 -3.10 2.27
N LEU A 168 7.09 -2.50 1.09
CA LEU A 168 8.30 -1.73 0.78
C LEU A 168 8.38 -0.47 1.66
N ASN A 169 7.27 0.24 1.82
CA ASN A 169 7.22 1.42 2.68
C ASN A 169 7.55 1.09 4.14
N ASN A 170 7.00 0.00 4.67
CA ASN A 170 7.30 -0.49 6.01
C ASN A 170 8.77 -0.91 6.14
N LEU A 171 9.35 -1.54 5.12
CA LEU A 171 10.77 -1.90 5.10
C LEU A 171 11.67 -0.67 5.24
N LEU A 172 11.38 0.40 4.47
CA LEU A 172 12.10 1.66 4.53
C LEU A 172 11.92 2.34 5.91
N LEU A 173 10.71 2.34 6.45
CA LEU A 173 10.43 2.88 7.79
C LEU A 173 11.16 2.10 8.90
N PHE A 174 11.29 0.78 8.79
CA PHE A 174 12.13 0.02 9.71
C PHE A 174 13.61 0.30 9.52
N GLY A 175 14.08 0.46 8.28
CA GLY A 175 15.45 0.90 8.01
C GLY A 175 15.76 2.26 8.65
N PHE A 176 14.83 3.20 8.54
CA PHE A 176 14.86 4.50 9.21
C PHE A 176 14.89 4.33 10.74
N ALA A 177 13.90 3.63 11.31
CA ALA A 177 13.78 3.46 12.76
C ALA A 177 14.99 2.73 13.37
N TYR A 178 15.51 1.71 12.69
CA TYR A 178 16.73 1.01 13.08
C TYR A 178 17.92 1.97 13.13
N SER A 179 18.11 2.76 12.07
CA SER A 179 19.21 3.73 11.98
C SER A 179 19.10 4.83 13.03
N VAL A 180 17.91 5.40 13.23
CA VAL A 180 17.62 6.42 14.25
C VAL A 180 17.82 5.88 15.66
N THR A 181 17.39 4.64 15.92
CA THR A 181 17.55 4.00 17.23
C THR A 181 19.02 3.83 17.58
N LEU A 182 19.84 3.37 16.63
CA LEU A 182 21.27 3.13 16.86
C LEU A 182 22.12 4.41 16.88
N THR A 183 21.60 5.53 16.36
CA THR A 183 22.31 6.82 16.32
C THR A 183 21.82 7.76 17.43
N LEU A 184 20.56 8.19 17.39
CA LEU A 184 19.99 9.15 18.33
C LEU A 184 19.61 8.54 19.67
N PHE A 185 19.00 7.35 19.67
CA PHE A 185 18.46 6.72 20.87
C PHE A 185 19.33 5.57 21.39
N ARG A 186 20.65 5.66 21.21
CA ARG A 186 21.58 4.61 21.63
C ARG A 186 21.52 4.33 23.14
N ASN A 187 21.21 5.34 23.94
CA ASN A 187 21.19 5.25 25.41
C ASN A 187 20.10 4.32 25.97
N ILE A 188 19.00 4.12 25.23
CA ILE A 188 17.90 3.24 25.63
C ILE A 188 18.06 1.80 25.13
N VAL A 189 19.15 1.50 24.40
CA VAL A 189 19.46 0.15 23.90
C VAL A 189 20.04 -0.70 25.04
N THR A 190 19.36 -1.80 25.36
CA THR A 190 19.70 -2.67 26.49
C THR A 190 20.95 -3.51 26.24
N VAL A 191 21.17 -3.94 25.00
CA VAL A 191 22.34 -4.75 24.63
C VAL A 191 23.51 -3.79 24.36
N LYS A 192 24.43 -3.67 25.33
CA LYS A 192 25.72 -3.00 25.14
C LYS A 192 26.41 -3.68 23.96
N THR A 193 26.42 -3.00 22.82
CA THR A 193 27.22 -3.41 21.67
C THR A 193 28.67 -3.29 22.14
N GLN A 194 29.34 -4.44 22.24
CA GLN A 194 30.78 -4.48 22.49
C GLN A 194 31.45 -3.66 21.37
N ASP A 195 32.31 -2.77 21.82
CA ASP A 195 33.09 -1.75 21.11
C ASP A 195 32.43 -0.43 20.67
N PRO A 196 32.97 0.70 21.18
CA PRO A 196 32.67 2.07 20.73
C PRO A 196 33.52 2.50 19.53
N GLU A 197 34.14 1.59 18.79
CA GLU A 197 34.88 1.97 17.59
C GLU A 197 33.94 2.38 16.43
N LYS A 198 34.35 3.44 15.74
CA LYS A 198 33.89 3.98 14.45
C LYS A 198 32.73 4.98 14.49
N HIS A 199 33.10 6.26 14.61
CA HIS A 199 32.35 7.40 14.07
C HIS A 199 31.77 7.16 12.66
N SER A 200 32.38 6.27 11.85
CA SER A 200 31.90 5.88 10.52
C SER A 200 30.48 5.29 10.52
N TYR A 201 30.14 4.41 11.48
CA TYR A 201 28.78 3.82 11.53
C TYR A 201 27.71 4.85 11.88
N PHE A 202 28.02 5.83 12.74
CA PHE A 202 27.09 6.92 13.04
C PHE A 202 26.76 7.72 11.79
N ARG A 203 27.77 8.16 11.04
CA ARG A 203 27.60 8.95 9.81
C ARG A 203 26.80 8.20 8.75
N ILE A 204 27.16 6.95 8.49
CA ILE A 204 26.50 6.11 7.49
C ILE A 204 25.04 5.84 7.86
N LEU A 205 24.77 5.47 9.11
CA LEU A 205 23.39 5.22 9.56
C LEU A 205 22.56 6.50 9.58
N SER A 206 23.11 7.63 10.01
CA SER A 206 22.42 8.92 9.94
C SER A 206 22.10 9.29 8.49
N PHE A 207 23.06 9.18 7.58
CA PHE A 207 22.85 9.40 6.14
C PHE A 207 21.76 8.47 5.57
N ALA A 208 21.87 7.17 5.82
CA ALA A 208 20.89 6.18 5.37
C ALA A 208 19.50 6.46 5.92
N SER A 209 19.39 6.94 7.17
CA SER A 209 18.09 7.31 7.75
C SER A 209 17.39 8.42 6.96
N GLY A 210 18.13 9.43 6.49
CA GLY A 210 17.59 10.49 5.63
C GLY A 210 17.09 9.95 4.29
N VAL A 211 17.88 9.06 3.66
CA VAL A 211 17.50 8.39 2.40
C VAL A 211 16.22 7.57 2.58
N PHE A 212 16.15 6.75 3.62
CA PHE A 212 14.98 5.92 3.91
C PHE A 212 13.73 6.77 4.20
N ALA A 213 13.86 7.83 5.00
CA ALA A 213 12.75 8.71 5.35
C ALA A 213 12.14 9.39 4.11
N VAL A 214 12.98 9.97 3.25
CA VAL A 214 12.52 10.65 2.03
C VAL A 214 11.95 9.66 1.01
N THR A 215 12.59 8.51 0.82
CA THR A 215 12.07 7.48 -0.09
C THR A 215 10.72 6.95 0.38
N ALA A 216 10.56 6.68 1.69
CA ALA A 216 9.29 6.27 2.27
C ALA A 216 8.20 7.34 2.10
N PHE A 217 8.55 8.62 2.30
CA PHE A 217 7.62 9.73 2.08
C PHE A 217 7.11 9.81 0.64
N PHE A 218 7.99 9.64 -0.35
CA PHE A 218 7.58 9.65 -1.76
C PHE A 218 6.69 8.47 -2.12
N LEU A 219 6.92 7.28 -1.56
CA LEU A 219 6.02 6.15 -1.75
C LEU A 219 4.65 6.38 -1.11
N ARG A 220 4.66 6.89 0.13
CA ARG A 220 3.49 7.08 0.97
C ARG A 220 3.68 8.31 1.86
N THR A 221 2.86 9.34 1.64
CA THR A 221 2.94 10.60 2.39
C THR A 221 2.69 10.43 3.88
N GLU A 222 1.94 9.39 4.28
CA GLU A 222 1.69 9.08 5.69
C GLU A 222 2.97 8.68 6.46
N SER A 223 4.03 8.29 5.76
CA SER A 223 5.35 8.03 6.34
C SER A 223 5.97 9.26 7.00
N ALA A 224 5.48 10.47 6.70
CA ALA A 224 5.90 11.69 7.39
C ALA A 224 5.60 11.64 8.90
N PHE A 225 4.48 11.01 9.31
CA PHE A 225 4.07 10.98 10.72
C PHE A 225 5.05 10.23 11.63
N PRO A 226 5.42 8.96 11.36
CA PRO A 226 6.39 8.28 12.21
C PRO A 226 7.75 8.97 12.20
N VAL A 227 8.22 9.46 11.04
CA VAL A 227 9.49 10.20 10.94
C VAL A 227 9.48 11.46 11.81
N PHE A 228 8.42 12.26 11.71
CA PHE A 228 8.22 13.45 12.53
C PHE A 228 8.17 13.11 14.02
N LEU A 229 7.44 12.07 14.42
CA LEU A 229 7.30 11.66 15.82
C LEU A 229 8.63 11.18 16.42
N PHE A 230 9.45 10.43 15.67
CA PHE A 230 10.81 10.09 16.11
C PHE A 230 11.66 11.35 16.33
N GLY A 231 11.58 12.32 15.42
CA GLY A 231 12.26 13.62 15.54
C GLY A 231 11.76 14.41 16.75
N PHE A 232 10.45 14.51 16.94
CA PHE A 232 9.82 15.21 18.05
C PHE A 232 10.22 14.59 19.40
N ILE A 233 10.15 13.27 19.53
CA ILE A 233 10.53 12.56 20.76
C ILE A 233 12.02 12.72 21.09
N SER A 234 12.88 12.93 20.08
CA SER A 234 14.31 13.14 20.28
C SER A 234 14.63 14.38 21.15
N PHE A 235 13.72 15.36 21.20
CA PHE A 235 13.86 16.54 22.07
C PHE A 235 13.60 16.25 23.56
N PHE A 236 12.98 15.12 23.90
CA PHE A 236 12.60 14.79 25.28
C PHE A 236 13.62 13.89 25.99
N ASN A 237 14.70 13.50 25.34
CA ASN A 237 15.78 12.70 25.92
C ASN A 237 17.13 13.46 25.77
N ALA A 238 17.89 13.52 26.87
CA ALA A 238 19.12 14.32 26.93
C ALA A 238 20.20 13.85 25.94
N ASP A 239 20.39 12.53 25.81
CA ASP A 239 21.41 11.96 24.93
C ASP A 239 21.03 12.14 23.45
N SER A 240 19.76 11.96 23.11
CA SER A 240 19.28 12.18 21.75
C SER A 240 19.39 13.66 21.36
N ARG A 241 19.05 14.60 22.26
CA ARG A 241 19.25 16.04 22.04
C ARG A 241 20.72 16.38 21.76
N ARG A 242 21.65 15.80 22.52
CA ARG A 242 23.08 16.05 22.34
C ARG A 242 23.58 15.58 20.98
N ASN A 243 23.10 14.43 20.51
CA ASN A 243 23.51 13.84 19.23
C ASN A 243 22.74 14.42 18.02
N LEU A 244 21.66 15.17 18.26
CA LEU A 244 20.76 15.68 17.23
C LEU A 244 21.46 16.56 16.18
N PRO A 245 22.33 17.52 16.52
CA PRO A 245 23.00 18.34 15.50
C PRO A 245 23.84 17.52 14.53
N GLY A 246 24.64 16.58 15.06
CA GLY A 246 25.45 15.67 14.24
C GLY A 246 24.59 14.73 13.40
N TYR A 247 23.51 14.19 13.97
CA TYR A 247 22.55 13.38 13.23
C TYR A 247 21.90 14.15 12.09
N LEU A 248 21.42 15.38 12.34
CA LEU A 248 20.75 16.22 11.34
C LEU A 248 21.67 16.61 10.20
N LEU A 249 22.97 16.84 10.46
CA LEU A 249 23.94 17.11 9.40
C LEU A 249 23.98 15.97 8.36
N PHE A 250 24.15 14.73 8.83
CA PHE A 250 24.25 13.57 7.93
C PHE A 250 22.89 13.13 7.39
N SER A 251 21.86 13.08 8.24
CA SER A 251 20.49 12.73 7.83
C SER A 251 19.92 13.74 6.84
N GLY A 252 20.13 15.04 7.07
CA GLY A 252 19.78 16.10 6.14
C GLY A 252 20.47 15.93 4.78
N SER A 253 21.77 15.59 4.77
CA SER A 253 22.48 15.32 3.50
C SER A 253 21.96 14.10 2.75
N GLY A 254 21.60 13.01 3.46
CA GLY A 254 20.99 11.83 2.86
C GLY A 254 19.57 12.10 2.34
N ALA A 255 18.80 12.88 3.10
CA ALA A 255 17.48 13.35 2.69
C ALA A 255 17.55 14.23 1.44
N ALA A 256 18.50 15.18 1.38
CA ALA A 256 18.73 16.03 0.22
C ALA A 256 19.15 15.20 -1.01
N ALA A 257 20.07 14.24 -0.86
CA ALA A 257 20.47 13.36 -1.94
C ALA A 257 19.29 12.54 -2.49
N ALA A 258 18.50 11.93 -1.61
CA ALA A 258 17.31 11.18 -2.02
C ALA A 258 16.26 12.08 -2.68
N PHE A 259 16.04 13.28 -2.15
CA PHE A 259 15.12 14.25 -2.73
C PHE A 259 15.58 14.73 -4.11
N CYS A 260 16.87 15.00 -4.31
CA CYS A 260 17.40 15.37 -5.61
C CYS A 260 17.20 14.24 -6.63
N VAL A 261 17.49 12.99 -6.27
CA VAL A 261 17.32 11.84 -7.17
C VAL A 261 15.84 11.60 -7.48
N ILE A 262 15.00 11.41 -6.47
CA ILE A 262 13.58 11.10 -6.65
C ILE A 262 12.82 12.29 -7.24
N GLY A 263 13.15 13.51 -6.80
CA GLY A 263 12.56 14.74 -7.32
C GLY A 263 12.88 14.97 -8.80
N THR A 264 14.11 14.67 -9.23
CA THR A 264 14.49 14.71 -10.65
C THR A 264 13.71 13.66 -11.45
N LEU A 265 13.60 12.44 -10.93
CA LEU A 265 12.79 11.38 -11.56
C LEU A 265 11.32 11.79 -11.71
N ASN A 266 10.73 12.35 -10.65
CA ASN A 266 9.35 12.88 -10.68
C ASN A 266 9.22 14.04 -11.67
N PHE A 267 10.20 14.92 -11.75
CA PHE A 267 10.17 16.05 -12.68
C PHE A 267 10.18 15.56 -14.13
N PHE A 268 11.04 14.60 -14.49
CA PHE A 268 11.04 14.03 -15.84
C PHE A 268 9.75 13.27 -16.16
N HIS A 269 9.23 12.51 -15.21
CA HIS A 269 8.03 11.71 -15.41
C HIS A 269 6.76 12.57 -15.47
N SER A 270 6.57 13.48 -14.52
CA SER A 270 5.29 14.16 -14.26
C SER A 270 5.34 15.68 -14.38
N GLY A 271 6.51 16.27 -14.63
CA GLY A 271 6.72 17.72 -14.74
C GLY A 271 6.75 18.48 -13.42
N HIS A 272 6.79 17.78 -12.27
CA HIS A 272 6.83 18.41 -10.95
C HIS A 272 7.69 17.58 -9.98
N PRO A 273 8.61 18.17 -9.21
CA PRO A 273 9.54 17.41 -8.37
C PRO A 273 8.86 16.64 -7.23
N MET A 274 7.73 17.14 -6.71
CA MET A 274 6.95 16.42 -5.69
C MET A 274 6.06 15.31 -6.29
N GLY A 275 6.01 15.19 -7.62
CA GLY A 275 5.08 14.30 -8.32
C GLY A 275 3.65 14.84 -8.36
N ILE A 276 2.84 14.28 -9.26
CA ILE A 276 1.43 14.67 -9.43
C ILE A 276 0.61 14.27 -8.19
N ARG A 277 0.83 13.06 -7.64
CA ARG A 277 0.13 12.56 -6.43
C ARG A 277 0.14 13.56 -5.28
N PHE A 278 1.29 14.14 -4.97
CA PHE A 278 1.43 15.09 -3.86
C PHE A 278 0.56 16.33 -4.07
N LEU A 279 0.59 16.91 -5.28
CA LEU A 279 -0.19 18.09 -5.62
C LEU A 279 -1.69 17.85 -5.40
N ILE A 280 -2.19 16.72 -5.88
CA ILE A 280 -3.61 16.35 -5.77
C ILE A 280 -3.99 16.06 -4.33
N SER A 281 -3.25 15.17 -3.66
CA SER A 281 -3.58 14.79 -2.29
C SER A 281 -3.52 16.00 -1.35
N SER A 282 -2.64 16.97 -1.62
CA SER A 282 -2.61 18.23 -0.86
C SER A 282 -3.83 19.11 -1.14
N GLY A 283 -4.28 19.22 -2.40
CA GLY A 283 -5.49 19.96 -2.76
C GLY A 283 -6.77 19.32 -2.20
N ASP A 284 -6.88 17.99 -2.28
CA ASP A 284 -7.98 17.23 -1.69
C ASP A 284 -8.00 17.34 -0.18
N ALA A 285 -6.83 17.25 0.48
CA ALA A 285 -6.76 17.36 1.92
C ALA A 285 -7.21 18.72 2.43
N VAL A 286 -6.85 19.81 1.76
CA VAL A 286 -7.28 21.15 2.15
C VAL A 286 -8.76 21.37 1.88
N SER A 287 -9.27 20.92 0.73
CA SER A 287 -10.66 21.16 0.32
C SER A 287 -11.68 20.29 1.07
N GLN A 288 -11.29 19.09 1.51
CA GLN A 288 -12.21 18.15 2.16
C GLN A 288 -12.11 18.13 3.69
N PHE A 289 -11.21 18.92 4.29
CA PHE A 289 -11.03 18.93 5.73
C PHE A 289 -12.20 19.63 6.43
N SER A 290 -12.90 18.89 7.30
CA SER A 290 -13.80 19.47 8.28
C SER A 290 -13.71 18.72 9.60
N LEU A 291 -13.75 19.44 10.72
CA LEU A 291 -13.52 18.86 12.04
C LEU A 291 -14.55 17.76 12.36
N ALA A 292 -15.82 18.01 12.05
CA ALA A 292 -16.90 17.04 12.27
C ALA A 292 -16.70 15.76 11.43
N LYS A 293 -16.31 15.91 10.15
CA LYS A 293 -15.97 14.77 9.29
C LYS A 293 -14.78 14.01 9.86
N GLN A 294 -13.72 14.69 10.27
CA GLN A 294 -12.52 14.03 10.79
C GLN A 294 -12.75 13.27 12.10
N ILE A 295 -13.60 13.77 12.99
CA ILE A 295 -14.00 13.02 14.19
C ILE A 295 -14.75 11.73 13.80
N GLY A 296 -15.66 11.80 12.82
CA GLY A 296 -16.35 10.62 12.30
C GLY A 296 -15.39 9.61 11.67
N ILE A 297 -14.45 10.08 10.85
CA ILE A 297 -13.40 9.27 10.22
C ILE A 297 -12.52 8.59 11.27
N PHE A 298 -12.05 9.36 12.25
CA PHE A 298 -11.23 8.85 13.34
C PHE A 298 -11.96 7.75 14.12
N SER A 299 -13.23 7.98 14.47
CA SER A 299 -14.06 6.96 15.14
C SER A 299 -14.21 5.70 14.29
N GLY A 300 -14.46 5.85 12.98
CA GLY A 300 -14.54 4.74 12.04
C GLY A 300 -13.25 3.93 11.93
N TYR A 301 -12.08 4.58 11.94
CA TYR A 301 -10.79 3.89 11.94
C TYR A 301 -10.50 3.13 13.24
N PHE A 302 -10.89 3.66 14.41
CA PHE A 302 -10.59 3.02 15.71
C PHE A 302 -11.64 1.98 16.13
N LEU A 303 -12.92 2.33 16.06
CA LEU A 303 -14.06 1.53 16.56
C LEU A 303 -14.78 0.75 15.44
N GLY A 304 -14.64 1.19 14.20
CA GLY A 304 -15.32 0.63 13.03
C GLY A 304 -16.58 1.41 12.67
N ASP A 305 -17.00 1.25 11.41
CA ASP A 305 -18.23 1.81 10.85
C ASP A 305 -18.81 0.83 9.80
N ALA A 306 -19.78 1.25 8.98
CA ALA A 306 -20.37 0.40 7.94
C ALA A 306 -19.36 -0.05 6.86
N THR A 307 -18.23 0.64 6.73
CA THR A 307 -17.18 0.42 5.71
C THR A 307 -15.88 -0.16 6.29
N LYS A 308 -15.60 0.03 7.59
CA LYS A 308 -14.34 -0.34 8.25
C LYS A 308 -14.59 -1.21 9.47
N THR A 309 -13.75 -2.20 9.70
CA THR A 309 -13.88 -3.05 10.90
C THR A 309 -13.46 -2.35 12.19
N GLY A 310 -12.55 -1.38 12.10
CA GLY A 310 -11.98 -0.68 13.25
C GLY A 310 -10.74 -1.37 13.81
N PHE A 311 -9.72 -0.56 14.09
CA PHE A 311 -8.40 -0.99 14.54
C PHE A 311 -8.45 -1.82 15.83
N LEU A 312 -9.27 -1.44 16.81
CA LEU A 312 -9.35 -2.17 18.08
C LEU A 312 -10.02 -3.56 17.95
N LYS A 313 -10.89 -3.74 16.94
CA LYS A 313 -11.49 -5.05 16.65
C LYS A 313 -10.51 -5.95 15.89
N ALA A 314 -9.76 -5.38 14.96
CA ALA A 314 -8.78 -6.12 14.16
C ALA A 314 -7.49 -6.42 14.93
N ALA A 315 -7.08 -5.54 15.85
CA ALA A 315 -5.84 -5.62 16.62
C ALA A 315 -6.05 -5.47 18.14
N PRO A 316 -6.82 -6.36 18.80
CA PRO A 316 -7.24 -6.20 20.20
C PRO A 316 -6.09 -6.16 21.21
N TYR A 317 -4.94 -6.80 20.92
CA TYR A 317 -3.80 -6.77 21.84
C TYR A 317 -3.20 -5.36 21.97
N SER A 318 -3.54 -4.45 21.03
CA SER A 318 -3.14 -3.05 21.06
C SER A 318 -3.69 -2.28 22.26
N VAL A 319 -4.71 -2.80 22.96
CA VAL A 319 -5.20 -2.23 24.23
C VAL A 319 -4.09 -2.16 25.29
N LEU A 320 -3.05 -2.99 25.18
CA LEU A 320 -1.85 -2.92 26.03
C LEU A 320 -1.07 -1.61 25.91
N ILE A 321 -1.42 -0.74 24.96
CA ILE A 321 -0.93 0.63 24.91
C ILE A 321 -1.16 1.40 26.22
N LEU A 322 -2.25 1.14 26.95
CA LEU A 322 -2.50 1.74 28.26
C LEU A 322 -1.38 1.43 29.26
N GLY A 323 -0.78 0.24 29.14
CA GLY A 323 0.40 -0.15 29.92
C GLY A 323 1.65 0.67 29.59
N ILE A 324 1.80 1.12 28.34
CA ILE A 324 2.89 2.00 27.89
C ILE A 324 2.73 3.38 28.56
N PHE A 325 1.53 3.95 28.51
CA PHE A 325 1.23 5.22 29.20
C PHE A 325 1.48 5.11 30.70
N TYR A 326 0.95 4.07 31.36
CA TYR A 326 1.17 3.81 32.78
C TYR A 326 2.66 3.72 33.13
N GLN A 327 3.44 3.00 32.31
CA GLN A 327 4.87 2.84 32.54
C GLN A 327 5.62 4.17 32.42
N LEU A 328 5.28 5.01 31.43
CA LEU A 328 5.86 6.35 31.29
C LEU A 328 5.56 7.19 32.54
N PHE A 329 4.30 7.28 32.95
CA PHE A 329 3.89 8.06 34.13
C PHE A 329 4.62 7.61 35.39
N ARG A 330 4.83 6.30 35.55
CA ARG A 330 5.53 5.74 36.71
C ARG A 330 7.04 5.97 36.68
N LYS A 331 7.71 5.71 35.54
CA LYS A 331 9.18 5.79 35.43
C LYS A 331 9.68 7.21 35.21
N ARG A 332 8.83 8.14 34.77
CA ARG A 332 9.16 9.55 34.44
C ARG A 332 10.39 9.70 33.53
N SER A 333 10.65 8.71 32.69
CA SER A 333 11.80 8.65 31.79
C SER A 333 11.42 7.92 30.51
N LEU A 334 12.03 8.31 29.39
CA LEU A 334 11.81 7.71 28.09
C LEU A 334 12.44 6.31 28.05
N THR A 335 11.61 5.28 27.91
CA THR A 335 12.04 3.89 27.65
C THR A 335 11.84 3.55 26.17
N ALA A 336 12.48 2.46 25.71
CA ALA A 336 12.23 1.94 24.36
C ALA A 336 10.75 1.57 24.13
N ALA A 337 10.10 0.95 25.11
CA ALA A 337 8.66 0.68 25.05
C ALA A 337 7.84 1.96 24.81
N SER A 338 8.18 3.04 25.53
CA SER A 338 7.51 4.33 25.38
C SER A 338 7.81 5.01 24.03
N LEU A 339 9.06 4.98 23.56
CA LEU A 339 9.44 5.55 22.25
C LEU A 339 8.62 4.92 21.12
N PHE A 340 8.70 3.59 20.98
CA PHE A 340 7.98 2.88 19.91
C PHE A 340 6.47 2.92 20.09
N GLY A 341 5.99 2.86 21.34
CA GLY A 341 4.57 2.99 21.66
C GLY A 341 3.98 4.34 21.25
N PHE A 342 4.66 5.44 21.56
CA PHE A 342 4.21 6.79 21.19
C PHE A 342 4.33 7.05 19.69
N VAL A 343 5.42 6.61 19.06
CA VAL A 343 5.52 6.72 17.59
C VAL A 343 4.39 5.94 16.93
N GLY A 344 4.18 4.68 17.35
CA GLY A 344 3.14 3.83 16.79
C GLY A 344 1.75 4.41 16.97
N PHE A 345 1.36 4.73 18.21
CA PHE A 345 0.05 5.31 18.50
C PHE A 345 -0.17 6.69 17.92
N GLY A 346 0.83 7.57 18.02
CA GLY A 346 0.77 8.89 17.42
C GLY A 346 0.59 8.80 15.91
N THR A 347 1.25 7.84 15.25
CA THR A 347 1.05 7.57 13.82
C THR A 347 -0.36 7.09 13.52
N LEU A 348 -0.89 6.14 14.31
CA LEU A 348 -2.27 5.66 14.17
C LEU A 348 -3.28 6.81 14.29
N CYS A 349 -3.12 7.65 15.32
CA CYS A 349 -3.98 8.81 15.54
C CYS A 349 -3.85 9.86 14.44
N ALA A 350 -2.63 10.21 14.05
CA ALA A 350 -2.37 11.22 13.03
C ALA A 350 -2.94 10.79 11.67
N ILE A 351 -2.72 9.54 11.24
CA ILE A 351 -3.28 9.02 9.99
C ILE A 351 -4.81 9.01 10.05
N SER A 352 -5.39 8.51 11.16
CA SER A 352 -6.85 8.42 11.29
C SER A 352 -7.55 9.77 11.33
N PHE A 353 -6.85 10.84 11.74
CA PHE A 353 -7.42 12.19 11.89
C PHE A 353 -7.08 13.15 10.74
N LEU A 354 -5.93 12.95 10.08
CA LEU A 354 -5.44 13.82 9.00
C LEU A 354 -5.60 13.19 7.62
N SER A 355 -6.00 11.92 7.53
CA SER A 355 -6.32 11.30 6.24
C SER A 355 -7.52 12.02 5.60
N PRO A 356 -7.38 12.50 4.36
CA PRO A 356 -8.46 13.17 3.67
C PRO A 356 -9.53 12.19 3.14
N TYR A 357 -9.18 10.91 3.02
CA TYR A 357 -10.03 9.88 2.43
C TYR A 357 -10.54 8.89 3.47
N THR A 358 -11.79 8.46 3.32
CA THR A 358 -12.29 7.24 3.98
C THR A 358 -12.01 6.03 3.10
N ALA A 359 -10.76 5.61 3.02
CA ALA A 359 -10.40 4.44 2.23
C ALA A 359 -11.00 3.18 2.88
N GLY A 360 -12.13 2.69 2.34
CA GLY A 360 -12.92 1.61 2.94
C GLY A 360 -12.66 0.20 2.41
N VAL A 361 -11.95 0.04 1.28
CA VAL A 361 -12.03 -1.25 0.55
C VAL A 361 -10.89 -2.22 0.89
N HIS A 362 -9.63 -1.77 0.98
CA HIS A 362 -8.50 -2.69 1.19
C HIS A 362 -8.25 -2.99 2.67
N HIS A 363 -8.10 -4.28 2.99
CA HIS A 363 -7.89 -4.82 4.35
C HIS A 363 -8.89 -4.27 5.37
N PHE A 364 -10.15 -4.14 4.95
CA PHE A 364 -11.25 -3.59 5.74
C PHE A 364 -10.97 -2.18 6.29
N GLY A 365 -10.21 -1.39 5.53
CA GLY A 365 -9.86 -0.01 5.83
C GLY A 365 -8.62 0.18 6.70
N LEU A 366 -7.83 -0.86 6.99
CA LEU A 366 -6.72 -0.77 7.95
C LEU A 366 -5.33 -0.64 7.33
N ARG A 367 -5.20 -0.77 6.01
CA ARG A 367 -3.92 -0.71 5.26
C ARG A 367 -3.04 0.49 5.62
N TYR A 368 -3.66 1.65 5.79
CA TYR A 368 -2.96 2.92 6.10
C TYR A 368 -2.35 2.92 7.51
N LEU A 369 -2.85 2.07 8.40
CA LEU A 369 -2.45 2.02 9.81
C LEU A 369 -1.30 1.05 10.08
N GLU A 370 -0.82 0.32 9.07
CA GLU A 370 0.20 -0.73 9.25
C GLU A 370 1.49 -0.24 9.90
N SER A 371 2.05 0.89 9.45
CA SER A 371 3.29 1.42 10.00
C SER A 371 3.14 1.78 11.49
N GLY A 372 2.04 2.46 11.84
CA GLY A 372 1.71 2.79 13.22
C GLY A 372 1.49 1.55 14.08
N PHE A 373 0.76 0.56 13.56
CA PHE A 373 0.54 -0.73 14.21
C PHE A 373 1.86 -1.45 14.50
N LEU A 374 2.73 -1.56 13.50
CA LEU A 374 4.00 -2.27 13.63
C LEU A 374 4.93 -1.63 14.67
N PHE A 375 5.05 -0.29 14.68
CA PHE A 375 5.81 0.40 15.73
C PHE A 375 5.17 0.22 17.11
N LEU A 376 3.84 0.29 17.19
CA LEU A 376 3.11 0.02 18.43
C LEU A 376 3.37 -1.41 18.94
N SER A 377 3.40 -2.41 18.04
CA SER A 377 3.74 -3.79 18.37
C SER A 377 5.12 -3.89 19.02
N ILE A 378 6.14 -3.21 18.49
CA ILE A 378 7.49 -3.18 19.10
C ILE A 378 7.39 -2.65 20.53
N GLY A 379 6.71 -1.52 20.73
CA GLY A 379 6.52 -0.92 22.05
C GLY A 379 5.85 -1.87 23.05
N ILE A 380 4.77 -2.54 22.61
CA ILE A 380 4.04 -3.53 23.41
C ILE A 380 4.91 -4.73 23.75
N PHE A 381 5.62 -5.33 22.80
CA PHE A 381 6.43 -6.52 23.07
C PHE A 381 7.65 -6.22 23.96
N ILE A 382 8.23 -5.02 23.87
CA ILE A 382 9.25 -4.57 24.82
C ILE A 382 8.64 -4.44 26.23
N LEU A 383 7.50 -3.76 26.37
CA LEU A 383 6.79 -3.63 27.64
C LEU A 383 6.49 -5.00 28.26
N MET A 384 5.95 -5.92 27.46
CA MET A 384 5.66 -7.30 27.86
C MET A 384 6.91 -8.01 28.36
N SER A 385 8.04 -7.90 27.64
CA SER A 385 9.29 -8.50 28.06
C SER A 385 9.81 -7.91 29.37
N GLU A 386 9.61 -6.62 29.64
CA GLU A 386 10.01 -5.99 30.90
C GLU A 386 9.12 -6.44 32.06
N LEU A 387 7.81 -6.49 31.85
CA LEU A 387 6.84 -6.95 32.86
C LEU A 387 7.07 -8.43 33.23
N ALA A 388 7.35 -9.28 32.23
CA ALA A 388 7.65 -10.70 32.41
C ALA A 388 8.99 -10.99 33.12
N ARG A 389 9.89 -10.01 33.25
CA ARG A 389 11.11 -10.16 34.09
C ARG A 389 10.83 -9.90 35.56
N ASN A 390 9.80 -9.11 35.87
CA ASN A 390 9.45 -8.69 37.22
C ASN A 390 8.30 -9.52 37.84
N SER A 391 7.95 -10.65 37.22
CA SER A 391 6.67 -11.34 37.38
C SER A 391 6.66 -12.42 38.47
N ARG A 392 6.86 -12.05 39.74
CA ARG A 392 6.37 -12.84 40.89
C ARG A 392 4.93 -12.47 41.29
N LYS A 393 4.16 -11.78 40.42
CA LYS A 393 2.84 -11.21 40.77
C LYS A 393 1.70 -11.75 39.87
N PRO A 394 0.50 -11.98 40.41
CA PRO A 394 -0.67 -12.52 39.70
C PRO A 394 -1.12 -11.70 38.48
N GLY A 395 -0.79 -10.40 38.42
CA GLY A 395 -1.08 -9.54 37.26
C GLY A 395 -0.36 -9.96 35.97
N ALA A 396 0.76 -10.69 36.05
CA ALA A 396 1.45 -11.17 34.85
C ALA A 396 0.68 -12.31 34.14
N THR A 397 0.00 -13.17 34.89
CA THR A 397 -0.80 -14.27 34.36
C THR A 397 -2.07 -13.76 33.67
N ALA A 398 -2.77 -12.80 34.28
CA ALA A 398 -3.95 -12.17 33.67
C ALA A 398 -3.60 -11.45 32.36
N LEU A 399 -2.44 -10.79 32.33
CA LEU A 399 -1.97 -10.07 31.15
C LEU A 399 -1.52 -11.02 30.03
N PHE A 400 -0.93 -12.16 30.38
CA PHE A 400 -0.65 -13.25 29.43
C PHE A 400 -1.93 -13.83 28.82
N LEU A 401 -2.97 -14.11 29.63
CA LEU A 401 -4.26 -14.60 29.14
C LEU A 401 -4.94 -13.60 28.19
N LEU A 402 -4.89 -12.31 28.51
CA LEU A 402 -5.40 -11.25 27.64
C LEU A 402 -4.67 -11.18 26.29
N VAL A 403 -3.35 -11.37 26.30
CA VAL A 403 -2.56 -11.48 25.05
C VAL A 403 -3.03 -12.68 24.24
N VAL A 404 -3.12 -13.87 24.85
CA VAL A 404 -3.52 -15.09 24.13
C VAL A 404 -4.93 -14.96 23.52
N LEU A 405 -5.90 -14.45 24.29
CA LEU A 405 -7.26 -14.19 23.80
C LEU A 405 -7.25 -13.16 22.66
N SER A 406 -6.48 -12.09 22.80
CA SER A 406 -6.34 -11.08 21.76
C SER A 406 -5.76 -11.68 20.48
N LEU A 407 -4.74 -12.54 20.58
CA LEU A 407 -4.12 -13.19 19.42
C LEU A 407 -5.10 -14.10 18.68
N TYR A 408 -6.00 -14.79 19.39
CA TYR A 408 -7.05 -15.59 18.75
C TYR A 408 -7.97 -14.75 17.85
N PHE A 409 -8.39 -13.57 18.33
CA PHE A 409 -9.23 -12.68 17.53
C PHE A 409 -8.49 -12.07 16.33
N ASN A 410 -7.20 -11.73 16.48
CA ASN A 410 -6.37 -11.30 15.35
C ASN A 410 -6.28 -12.40 14.29
N TYR A 411 -5.99 -13.64 14.71
CA TYR A 411 -5.95 -14.79 13.81
C TYR A 411 -7.29 -14.99 13.09
N LYS A 412 -8.42 -14.91 13.80
CA LYS A 412 -9.76 -15.01 13.20
C LYS A 412 -9.98 -13.92 12.14
N PHE A 413 -9.59 -12.68 12.44
CA PHE A 413 -9.68 -11.57 11.49
C PHE A 413 -8.86 -11.83 10.22
N VAL A 414 -7.59 -12.22 10.37
CA VAL A 414 -6.70 -12.54 9.23
C VAL A 414 -7.24 -13.69 8.40
N ARG A 415 -7.76 -14.74 9.05
CA ARG A 415 -8.36 -15.89 8.38
C ARG A 415 -9.57 -15.48 7.51
N GLU A 416 -10.45 -14.63 8.02
CA GLU A 416 -11.57 -14.11 7.22
C GLU A 416 -11.07 -13.24 6.06
N GLY A 417 -10.01 -12.44 6.27
CA GLY A 417 -9.37 -11.68 5.19
C GLY A 417 -8.86 -12.57 4.06
N PHE A 418 -8.11 -13.64 4.39
CA PHE A 418 -7.67 -14.63 3.40
C PHE A 418 -8.83 -15.34 2.72
N LYS A 419 -9.88 -15.71 3.47
CA LYS A 419 -11.07 -16.36 2.90
C LYS A 419 -11.73 -15.47 1.85
N ILE A 420 -11.87 -14.18 2.10
CA ILE A 420 -12.42 -13.23 1.12
C ILE A 420 -11.50 -13.09 -0.10
N LEU A 421 -10.19 -12.95 0.14
CA LEU A 421 -9.19 -12.85 -0.93
C LEU A 421 -9.29 -14.06 -1.87
N PHE A 422 -9.20 -15.28 -1.33
CA PHE A 422 -9.28 -16.51 -2.12
C PHE A 422 -10.67 -16.76 -2.73
N ALA A 423 -11.76 -16.37 -2.07
CA ALA A 423 -13.11 -16.49 -2.63
C ALA A 423 -13.32 -15.60 -3.86
N SER A 424 -12.60 -14.48 -3.97
CA SER A 424 -12.69 -13.58 -5.13
C SER A 424 -11.94 -14.07 -6.37
N VAL A 425 -11.04 -15.05 -6.22
CA VAL A 425 -10.12 -15.48 -7.28
C VAL A 425 -10.85 -16.15 -8.45
N ASP A 426 -11.82 -17.01 -8.18
CA ASP A 426 -12.51 -17.76 -9.23
C ASP A 426 -13.35 -16.83 -10.12
N ALA A 427 -14.09 -15.90 -9.50
CA ALA A 427 -14.83 -14.86 -10.21
C ALA A 427 -13.88 -13.93 -11.00
N TYR A 428 -12.77 -13.52 -10.40
CA TYR A 428 -11.75 -12.72 -11.09
C TYR A 428 -11.21 -13.48 -12.31
N ARG A 429 -10.85 -14.76 -12.17
CA ARG A 429 -10.35 -15.59 -13.29
C ARG A 429 -11.38 -15.74 -14.40
N GLU A 430 -12.64 -15.97 -14.07
CA GLU A 430 -13.69 -16.07 -15.08
C GLU A 430 -13.76 -14.80 -15.93
N ILE A 431 -13.83 -13.64 -15.28
CA ILE A 431 -13.90 -12.33 -15.95
C ILE A 431 -12.64 -12.07 -16.78
N GLN A 432 -11.44 -12.30 -16.20
CA GLN A 432 -10.17 -12.07 -16.90
C GLN A 432 -10.01 -12.97 -18.12
N ASN A 433 -10.43 -14.25 -18.04
CA ASN A 433 -10.40 -15.17 -19.16
C ASN A 433 -11.35 -14.73 -20.29
N GLU A 434 -12.52 -14.21 -19.95
CA GLU A 434 -13.45 -13.67 -20.94
C GLU A 434 -12.92 -12.39 -21.62
N PHE A 435 -12.26 -11.50 -20.87
CA PHE A 435 -11.60 -10.33 -21.46
C PHE A 435 -10.43 -10.71 -22.35
N GLN A 436 -9.64 -11.73 -22.01
CA GLN A 436 -8.52 -12.16 -22.87
C GLN A 436 -8.98 -12.79 -24.18
N LYS A 437 -10.13 -13.47 -24.19
CA LYS A 437 -10.76 -13.94 -25.44
C LYS A 437 -11.24 -12.78 -26.32
N ARG A 438 -11.61 -11.66 -25.70
CA ARG A 438 -12.20 -10.48 -26.34
C ARG A 438 -11.13 -9.42 -26.58
N LYS A 439 -10.68 -9.29 -27.83
CA LYS A 439 -9.61 -8.35 -28.21
C LYS A 439 -9.88 -6.89 -27.78
N ILE A 440 -11.14 -6.46 -27.80
CA ILE A 440 -11.57 -5.10 -27.47
C ILE A 440 -12.80 -5.15 -26.57
N VAL A 441 -12.70 -4.49 -25.41
CA VAL A 441 -13.76 -4.39 -24.39
C VAL A 441 -14.06 -2.92 -24.10
N VAL A 442 -15.33 -2.54 -24.24
CA VAL A 442 -15.85 -1.20 -24.00
C VAL A 442 -16.67 -1.21 -22.71
N HIS A 443 -16.20 -0.48 -21.71
CA HIS A 443 -16.78 -0.34 -20.39
C HIS A 443 -17.85 0.76 -20.41
N LYS A 444 -19.10 0.39 -20.11
CA LYS A 444 -20.19 1.36 -19.96
C LYS A 444 -20.16 1.93 -18.53
N GLY A 445 -19.62 3.14 -18.40
CA GLY A 445 -19.40 3.80 -17.11
C GLY A 445 -18.18 3.30 -16.35
N GLN A 446 -17.74 4.13 -15.40
CA GLN A 446 -16.46 3.94 -14.69
C GLN A 446 -16.50 2.83 -13.63
N PHE A 447 -17.70 2.42 -13.18
CA PHE A 447 -17.81 1.36 -12.18
C PHE A 447 -17.25 0.02 -12.68
N THR A 448 -17.37 -0.25 -13.98
CA THR A 448 -16.88 -1.52 -14.54
C THR A 448 -15.36 -1.51 -14.77
N ASN A 449 -14.69 -0.36 -14.66
CA ASN A 449 -13.25 -0.23 -14.88
C ASN A 449 -12.44 -0.91 -13.76
N TYR A 450 -13.04 -1.10 -12.57
CA TYR A 450 -12.46 -1.85 -11.46
C TYR A 450 -12.24 -3.35 -11.75
N LEU A 451 -12.78 -3.87 -12.85
CA LEU A 451 -12.66 -5.27 -13.25
C LEU A 451 -11.55 -5.51 -14.29
N ILE A 452 -10.92 -4.45 -14.80
CA ILE A 452 -9.96 -4.55 -15.90
C ILE A 452 -8.82 -5.50 -15.52
N GLY A 453 -8.18 -5.29 -14.37
CA GLY A 453 -7.14 -6.18 -13.86
C GLY A 453 -6.05 -6.51 -14.88
N TYR A 454 -5.52 -7.73 -14.80
CA TYR A 454 -4.42 -8.17 -15.68
C TYR A 454 -4.71 -8.06 -17.19
N SER A 455 -5.98 -8.16 -17.60
CA SER A 455 -6.38 -8.12 -19.02
C SER A 455 -6.00 -6.81 -19.72
N TYR A 456 -5.76 -5.73 -18.97
CA TYR A 456 -5.25 -4.47 -19.53
C TYR A 456 -3.98 -4.64 -20.37
N LEU A 457 -3.12 -5.61 -20.04
CA LEU A 457 -1.85 -5.82 -20.74
C LEU A 457 -2.01 -6.59 -22.06
N ASN A 458 -3.13 -7.28 -22.26
CA ASN A 458 -3.33 -8.21 -23.38
C ASN A 458 -4.55 -7.89 -24.24
N SER A 459 -5.49 -7.08 -23.72
CA SER A 459 -6.71 -6.66 -24.40
C SER A 459 -6.84 -5.15 -24.41
N VAL A 460 -7.59 -4.61 -25.36
CA VAL A 460 -7.87 -3.17 -25.41
C VAL A 460 -9.09 -2.85 -24.56
N HIS A 461 -8.92 -1.99 -23.57
CA HIS A 461 -10.00 -1.49 -22.73
C HIS A 461 -10.27 -0.01 -23.02
N LEU A 462 -11.54 0.31 -23.24
CA LEU A 462 -12.04 1.65 -23.50
C LEU A 462 -13.21 1.93 -22.56
N SER A 463 -13.42 3.17 -22.14
CA SER A 463 -14.58 3.57 -21.34
C SER A 463 -15.38 4.65 -22.04
N VAL A 464 -16.70 4.53 -21.98
CA VAL A 464 -17.65 5.48 -22.53
C VAL A 464 -18.61 5.93 -21.44
N ILE A 465 -18.95 7.22 -21.44
CA ILE A 465 -19.91 7.80 -20.48
C ILE A 465 -21.17 8.37 -21.14
N SER A 466 -21.27 8.33 -22.48
CA SER A 466 -22.46 8.76 -23.20
C SER A 466 -22.70 7.95 -24.48
N ASP A 467 -23.95 7.93 -24.95
CA ASP A 467 -24.31 7.30 -26.23
C ASP A 467 -23.55 7.94 -27.41
N LYS A 468 -23.31 9.27 -27.36
CA LYS A 468 -22.54 9.98 -28.38
C LYS A 468 -21.09 9.51 -28.45
N GLU A 469 -20.44 9.31 -27.31
CA GLU A 469 -19.07 8.76 -27.27
C GLU A 469 -19.01 7.34 -27.82
N MET A 470 -20.03 6.52 -27.56
CA MET A 470 -20.14 5.18 -28.12
C MET A 470 -20.26 5.22 -29.64
N GLU A 471 -21.13 6.07 -30.20
CA GLU A 471 -21.27 6.23 -31.66
C GLU A 471 -19.97 6.70 -32.33
N ASP A 472 -19.29 7.68 -31.73
CA ASP A 472 -18.01 8.18 -32.23
C ASP A 472 -16.91 7.10 -32.18
N LEU A 473 -16.92 6.23 -31.16
CA LEU A 473 -15.98 5.12 -31.02
C LEU A 473 -16.26 4.01 -32.03
N GLU A 474 -17.53 3.63 -32.26
CA GLU A 474 -17.90 2.66 -33.30
C GLU A 474 -17.45 3.13 -34.68
N ARG A 475 -17.63 4.42 -35.00
CA ARG A 475 -17.15 4.97 -36.27
C ARG A 475 -15.63 4.79 -36.42
N ARG A 476 -14.86 5.10 -35.38
CA ARG A 476 -13.39 4.88 -35.38
C ARG A 476 -13.02 3.41 -35.53
N PHE A 477 -13.78 2.48 -34.94
CA PHE A 477 -13.55 1.05 -35.09
C PHE A 477 -13.76 0.59 -36.53
N VAL A 478 -14.85 1.04 -37.18
CA VAL A 478 -15.11 0.73 -38.60
C VAL A 478 -13.99 1.28 -39.48
N GLU A 479 -13.58 2.53 -39.28
CA GLU A 479 -12.48 3.17 -40.02
C GLU A 479 -11.14 2.42 -39.86
N ASN A 480 -10.91 1.80 -38.70
CA ASN A 480 -9.70 1.03 -38.41
C ASN A 480 -9.81 -0.47 -38.77
N GLY A 481 -10.90 -0.90 -39.41
CA GLY A 481 -11.09 -2.29 -39.84
C GLY A 481 -11.30 -3.29 -38.69
N VAL A 482 -11.83 -2.84 -37.56
CA VAL A 482 -12.20 -3.71 -36.44
C VAL A 482 -13.44 -4.52 -36.82
N THR A 483 -13.40 -5.84 -36.64
CA THR A 483 -14.50 -6.74 -37.01
C THR A 483 -15.55 -6.93 -35.92
N SER A 484 -15.12 -6.86 -34.66
CA SER A 484 -15.98 -7.08 -33.50
C SER A 484 -15.39 -6.44 -32.25
N TYR A 485 -16.26 -6.12 -31.31
CA TYR A 485 -15.89 -5.63 -29.97
C TYR A 485 -16.92 -6.13 -28.96
N SER A 486 -16.63 -5.96 -27.67
CA SER A 486 -17.56 -6.33 -26.59
C SER A 486 -17.86 -5.14 -25.71
N THR A 487 -19.07 -5.07 -25.16
CA THR A 487 -19.42 -4.09 -24.12
C THR A 487 -19.65 -4.77 -22.79
N LEU A 488 -19.21 -4.12 -21.70
CA LEU A 488 -19.46 -4.56 -20.35
C LEU A 488 -20.34 -3.54 -19.62
N GLU A 489 -21.38 -4.04 -18.96
CA GLU A 489 -22.27 -3.23 -18.13
C GLU A 489 -22.56 -3.89 -16.79
N TYR A 490 -22.87 -3.08 -15.79
CA TYR A 490 -23.32 -3.55 -14.48
C TYR A 490 -24.85 -3.47 -14.43
N ASP A 491 -25.50 -4.58 -14.08
CA ASP A 491 -26.96 -4.72 -14.18
C ASP A 491 -27.70 -3.86 -13.14
N LEU A 492 -27.07 -3.64 -11.98
CA LEU A 492 -27.63 -2.94 -10.83
C LEU A 492 -27.17 -1.48 -10.79
N GLU A 493 -27.73 -0.70 -9.87
CA GLU A 493 -27.18 0.62 -9.57
C GLU A 493 -25.91 0.44 -8.71
N PRO A 494 -24.75 1.00 -9.12
CA PRO A 494 -23.54 0.96 -8.31
C PRO A 494 -23.76 1.58 -6.93
N ALA A 495 -23.13 1.07 -5.88
CA ALA A 495 -23.18 1.74 -4.58
C ALA A 495 -22.42 3.08 -4.65
N ARG A 496 -22.98 4.14 -4.07
CA ARG A 496 -22.29 5.44 -3.96
C ARG A 496 -21.18 5.36 -2.91
N ASP A 497 -19.95 5.69 -3.32
CA ASP A 497 -18.86 5.96 -2.39
C ASP A 497 -19.10 7.32 -1.70
N PRO A 498 -19.14 7.39 -0.35
CA PRO A 498 -19.31 8.64 0.38
C PRO A 498 -18.16 9.65 0.16
N ASN A 499 -17.00 9.21 -0.35
CA ASN A 499 -15.87 10.09 -0.68
C ASN A 499 -15.96 10.72 -2.07
N LEU A 500 -16.81 10.20 -2.96
CA LEU A 500 -16.93 10.69 -4.33
C LEU A 500 -17.94 11.85 -4.40
N PRO A 501 -17.61 12.96 -5.08
CA PRO A 501 -18.57 14.02 -5.33
C PRO A 501 -19.82 13.48 -6.01
N GLU A 502 -21.00 13.93 -5.57
CA GLU A 502 -22.28 13.43 -6.09
C GLU A 502 -22.39 13.59 -7.62
N LYS A 503 -21.87 14.72 -8.12
CA LYS A 503 -21.80 15.01 -9.54
C LYS A 503 -21.02 13.93 -10.29
N GLN A 504 -19.84 13.54 -9.79
CA GLN A 504 -19.02 12.50 -10.41
C GLN A 504 -19.70 11.13 -10.37
N TYR A 505 -20.36 10.78 -9.25
CA TYR A 505 -21.12 9.54 -9.14
C TYR A 505 -22.24 9.48 -10.20
N LYS A 506 -23.05 10.53 -10.33
CA LYS A 506 -24.16 10.57 -11.29
C LYS A 506 -23.71 10.63 -12.75
N GLU A 507 -22.65 11.37 -13.05
CA GLU A 507 -22.22 11.63 -14.44
C GLU A 507 -21.28 10.55 -15.00
N LYS A 508 -20.58 9.79 -14.15
CA LYS A 508 -19.55 8.84 -14.60
C LYS A 508 -19.70 7.42 -14.08
N ILE A 509 -20.36 7.20 -12.94
CA ILE A 509 -20.41 5.89 -12.26
C ILE A 509 -21.79 5.24 -12.45
N ALA A 510 -22.86 5.92 -12.04
CA ALA A 510 -24.23 5.41 -12.10
C ALA A 510 -24.95 5.81 -13.40
N ILE A 511 -24.31 5.51 -14.54
CA ILE A 511 -24.85 5.81 -15.87
C ILE A 511 -25.36 4.55 -16.54
N ARG A 512 -26.40 4.68 -17.38
CA ARG A 512 -26.88 3.63 -18.27
C ARG A 512 -26.78 4.10 -19.70
N ILE A 513 -26.02 3.35 -20.50
CA ILE A 513 -25.76 3.65 -21.90
C ILE A 513 -26.49 2.59 -22.74
N SER A 514 -27.21 3.05 -23.75
CA SER A 514 -28.00 2.17 -24.60
C SER A 514 -27.10 1.21 -25.37
N ASP A 515 -27.64 0.04 -25.75
CA ASP A 515 -26.92 -0.82 -26.68
C ASP A 515 -26.78 -0.11 -28.03
N PRO A 516 -25.61 -0.21 -28.68
CA PRO A 516 -25.37 0.37 -29.99
C PRO A 516 -26.25 -0.34 -31.02
N LYS A 517 -26.85 0.45 -31.92
CA LYS A 517 -27.79 -0.04 -32.95
C LYS A 517 -27.39 0.35 -34.37
N ARG A 518 -26.36 1.20 -34.53
CA ARG A 518 -26.11 1.93 -35.77
C ARG A 518 -25.08 1.27 -36.67
N PHE A 519 -23.97 0.81 -36.08
CA PHE A 519 -22.86 0.21 -36.83
C PHE A 519 -22.59 -1.24 -36.44
N SER A 520 -23.39 -1.80 -35.53
CA SER A 520 -23.15 -3.14 -35.01
C SER A 520 -24.42 -3.94 -34.81
N GLU A 521 -24.25 -5.26 -34.85
CA GLU A 521 -25.27 -6.25 -34.54
C GLU A 521 -24.80 -7.10 -33.35
N LYS A 522 -25.67 -7.29 -32.37
CA LYS A 522 -25.39 -8.11 -31.19
C LYS A 522 -25.35 -9.58 -31.60
N THR A 523 -24.23 -10.24 -31.32
CA THR A 523 -24.03 -11.65 -31.65
C THR A 523 -24.15 -12.58 -30.46
N GLU A 524 -23.77 -12.09 -29.27
CA GLU A 524 -23.69 -12.92 -28.07
C GLU A 524 -23.96 -12.08 -26.82
N GLU A 525 -24.52 -12.71 -25.80
CA GLU A 525 -24.68 -12.15 -24.47
C GLU A 525 -24.31 -13.19 -23.44
N ARG A 526 -23.49 -12.78 -22.48
CA ARG A 526 -23.09 -13.62 -21.35
C ARG A 526 -23.20 -12.82 -20.06
N LYS A 527 -23.85 -13.42 -19.07
CA LYS A 527 -23.93 -12.86 -17.73
C LYS A 527 -22.86 -13.49 -16.83
N ILE A 528 -22.11 -12.66 -16.13
CA ILE A 528 -21.09 -13.07 -15.17
C ILE A 528 -21.37 -12.28 -13.88
N LEU A 529 -21.86 -12.98 -12.84
CA LEU A 529 -22.35 -12.36 -11.61
C LEU A 529 -23.45 -11.31 -11.91
N ALA A 530 -23.23 -10.05 -11.51
CA ALA A 530 -24.10 -8.91 -11.75
C ALA A 530 -23.64 -8.05 -12.95
N PHE A 531 -22.74 -8.58 -13.78
CA PHE A 531 -22.26 -7.92 -14.99
C PHE A 531 -22.76 -8.65 -16.23
N THR A 532 -23.12 -7.88 -17.25
CA THR A 532 -23.53 -8.40 -18.54
C THR A 532 -22.51 -7.99 -19.59
N LEU A 533 -22.00 -9.00 -20.30
CA LEU A 533 -20.99 -8.87 -21.33
C LEU A 533 -21.62 -9.21 -22.68
N LYS A 534 -21.69 -8.24 -23.58
CA LYS A 534 -22.35 -8.36 -24.89
C LYS A 534 -21.31 -8.25 -26.00
N SER A 535 -21.34 -9.18 -26.96
CA SER A 535 -20.48 -9.16 -28.14
C SER A 535 -21.21 -8.54 -29.32
N PHE A 536 -20.53 -7.68 -30.06
CA PHE A 536 -21.05 -6.98 -31.22
C PHE A 536 -20.17 -7.22 -32.44
N ARG A 537 -20.78 -7.58 -33.56
CA ARG A 537 -20.14 -7.60 -34.87
C ARG A 537 -20.35 -6.26 -35.54
N LEU A 538 -19.26 -5.64 -36.01
CA LEU A 538 -19.35 -4.40 -36.77
C LEU A 538 -19.75 -4.71 -38.21
N LEU A 539 -20.70 -3.94 -38.72
CA LEU A 539 -21.18 -4.04 -40.10
C LEU A 539 -20.22 -3.23 -40.98
N SER A 540 -19.41 -3.91 -41.79
CA SER A 540 -18.59 -3.27 -42.82
C SER A 540 -19.52 -2.63 -43.85
N ARG A 541 -19.36 -1.34 -44.12
CA ARG A 541 -19.96 -0.70 -45.29
C ARG A 541 -19.12 -0.94 -46.52
#